data_AF-A0AAQ4DP74-F1
#
_entry.id   AF-A0AAQ4DP74-F1
#
_cell.length_a   1.000
_cell.length_b   1.000
_cell.length_c   1.000
_cell.angle_alpha   90.00
_cell.angle_beta   90.00
_cell.angle_gamma   90.00
#
_symmetry.space_group_name_H-M   'P 1'
#
loop_
_entity.id
_entity.type
_entity.pdbx_description
1 polymer ?
#
loop_
_entity_poly.entity_id
_entity_poly.type
_entity_poly.pdbx_seq_one_letter_code
_entity_poly.pdbx_strand_id
1 'polypeptide(L)'
;MNALSEQAARLLDFSQKLDINLLDSVVCGMYAGEDPQQRLAQEVLTTLKEHPEAWTRTLENVIKTRCRVLPRNQCEGIKKYIVGRIIKTSSDPEGIERERVHLNKLNMILVQILKREWPKNWPSFISDIVGASKTNESLCQNIMIILKLLSEEVFDFSSGQMTQAKAKHLKDTMCNEFSHIFQLCQFVMENSQNALLVHATLETLLRFLNWIPLDYIFETKLIRTLIYKFLNVPLFRNVTLKCLTEISGVNASHYDEMFVLLFTQTMAQLDMLPPATIIKDAYANGQDDDQKFIQNLSLFLCTYLKEHGALIEKRADLLEVLHAALRYLLLISEV
;
A
#
# COMPACT_ATOMS: atom_id res chain seq x y z
N MET A 1 19.86 -38.42 -22.22
CA MET A 1 19.40 -37.58 -21.09
C MET A 1 19.42 -36.15 -21.58
N ASN A 2 18.28 -35.47 -21.65
CA ASN A 2 18.21 -34.08 -22.10
C ASN A 2 18.95 -33.19 -21.09
N ALA A 3 19.70 -32.18 -21.56
CA ALA A 3 20.41 -31.21 -20.72
C ALA A 3 19.52 -30.57 -19.63
N LEU A 4 18.21 -30.51 -19.91
CA LEU A 4 17.10 -30.14 -19.02
C LEU A 4 17.07 -30.94 -17.71
N SER A 5 17.18 -32.26 -17.80
CA SER A 5 17.17 -33.13 -16.62
C SER A 5 18.43 -32.99 -15.77
N GLU A 6 19.57 -32.64 -16.38
CA GLU A 6 20.85 -32.56 -15.67
C GLU A 6 21.00 -31.24 -14.91
N GLN A 7 20.60 -30.12 -15.51
CA GLN A 7 20.60 -28.82 -14.82
C GLN A 7 19.60 -28.81 -13.66
N ALA A 8 18.38 -29.33 -13.88
CA ALA A 8 17.39 -29.49 -12.83
C ALA A 8 17.88 -30.44 -11.73
N ALA A 9 18.44 -31.60 -12.07
CA ALA A 9 18.95 -32.56 -11.09
C ALA A 9 20.08 -31.97 -10.23
N ARG A 10 20.99 -31.16 -10.81
CA ARG A 10 22.04 -30.48 -10.05
C ARG A 10 21.49 -29.41 -9.11
N LEU A 11 20.53 -28.60 -9.57
CA LEU A 11 19.86 -27.61 -8.72
C LEU A 11 18.94 -28.24 -7.67
N LEU A 12 18.57 -29.50 -7.83
CA LEU A 12 17.77 -30.29 -6.89
C LEU A 12 18.61 -31.26 -6.05
N ASP A 13 19.94 -31.27 -6.18
CA ASP A 13 20.81 -32.05 -5.31
C ASP A 13 21.02 -31.29 -3.98
N PHE A 14 20.37 -31.79 -2.92
CA PHE A 14 20.47 -31.25 -1.57
C PHE A 14 21.63 -31.85 -0.75
N SER A 15 22.36 -32.84 -1.31
CA SER A 15 23.56 -33.38 -0.69
C SER A 15 24.80 -32.49 -0.90
N GLN A 16 24.72 -31.58 -1.87
CA GLN A 16 25.79 -30.66 -2.25
C GLN A 16 25.42 -29.20 -1.99
N LYS A 17 26.45 -28.34 -1.95
CA LYS A 17 26.24 -26.88 -1.94
C LYS A 17 25.53 -26.47 -3.24
N LEU A 18 24.55 -25.59 -3.11
CA LEU A 18 23.84 -25.04 -4.26
C LEU A 18 24.82 -24.31 -5.18
N ASP A 19 24.80 -24.66 -6.46
CA ASP A 19 25.53 -23.95 -7.51
C ASP A 19 24.81 -22.64 -7.85
N ILE A 20 25.30 -21.54 -7.28
CA ILE A 20 24.72 -20.20 -7.45
C ILE A 20 24.89 -19.72 -8.89
N ASN A 21 26.03 -20.02 -9.53
CA ASN A 21 26.29 -19.59 -10.91
C ASN A 21 25.35 -20.29 -11.89
N LEU A 22 25.07 -21.58 -11.66
CA LEU A 22 24.09 -22.31 -12.44
C LEU A 22 22.67 -21.74 -12.23
N LEU A 23 22.29 -21.45 -10.98
CA LEU A 23 20.99 -20.85 -10.69
C LEU A 23 20.84 -19.49 -11.39
N ASP A 24 21.85 -18.62 -11.30
CA ASP A 24 21.85 -17.30 -11.94
C ASP A 24 21.76 -17.43 -13.46
N SER A 25 22.48 -18.39 -14.07
CA SER A 25 22.39 -18.68 -15.50
C SER A 25 20.99 -19.11 -15.93
N VAL A 26 20.33 -19.98 -15.15
CA VAL A 26 18.95 -20.41 -15.41
C VAL A 26 17.97 -19.25 -15.23
N VAL A 27 18.11 -18.42 -14.18
CA VAL A 27 17.29 -17.23 -13.98
C VAL A 27 17.45 -16.24 -15.14
N CYS A 28 18.69 -15.97 -15.56
CA CYS A 28 18.98 -15.15 -16.73
C CYS A 28 18.35 -15.73 -18.00
N GLY A 29 18.44 -17.05 -18.20
CA GLY A 29 17.79 -17.74 -19.33
C GLY A 29 16.27 -17.58 -19.34
N MET A 30 15.62 -17.48 -18.18
CA MET A 30 14.17 -17.24 -18.09
C MET A 30 13.79 -15.79 -18.44
N TYR A 31 14.59 -14.81 -18.04
CA TYR A 31 14.27 -13.39 -18.23
C TYR A 31 14.80 -12.80 -19.55
N ALA A 32 15.90 -13.33 -20.07
CA ALA A 32 16.60 -12.79 -21.24
C ALA A 32 16.84 -13.81 -22.37
N GLY A 33 16.43 -15.08 -22.18
CA GLY A 33 16.54 -16.10 -23.22
C GLY A 33 15.44 -16.00 -24.28
N GLU A 34 15.70 -16.58 -25.46
CA GLU A 34 14.71 -16.76 -26.53
C GLU A 34 13.98 -18.11 -26.40
N ASP A 35 12.84 -18.26 -27.09
CA ASP A 35 12.07 -19.52 -27.10
C ASP A 35 12.81 -20.53 -28.00
N PRO A 36 13.57 -21.52 -27.46
CA PRO A 36 13.12 -22.52 -26.47
C PRO A 36 13.86 -22.53 -25.13
N GLN A 37 14.93 -21.74 -24.98
CA GLN A 37 15.74 -21.66 -23.76
C GLN A 37 14.95 -21.05 -22.59
N GLN A 38 14.03 -20.12 -22.90
CA GLN A 38 13.17 -19.51 -21.90
C GLN A 38 12.20 -20.52 -21.27
N ARG A 39 11.51 -21.34 -22.08
CA ARG A 39 10.60 -22.40 -21.57
C ARG A 39 11.35 -23.41 -20.72
N LEU A 40 12.52 -23.81 -21.20
CA LEU A 40 13.44 -24.68 -20.48
C LEU A 40 13.77 -24.14 -19.08
N ALA A 41 14.20 -22.88 -19.00
CA ALA A 41 14.54 -22.25 -17.73
C ALA A 41 13.31 -22.13 -16.80
N GLN A 42 12.13 -21.84 -17.35
CA GLN A 42 10.88 -21.77 -16.59
C GLN A 42 10.50 -23.12 -15.96
N GLU A 43 10.63 -24.23 -16.69
CA GLU A 43 10.36 -25.58 -16.17
C GLU A 43 11.31 -25.94 -15.02
N VAL A 44 12.60 -25.66 -15.17
CA VAL A 44 13.62 -25.90 -14.13
C VAL A 44 13.31 -25.12 -12.87
N LEU A 45 13.02 -23.81 -12.98
CA LEU A 45 12.72 -22.95 -11.84
C LEU A 45 11.40 -23.32 -11.15
N THR A 46 10.39 -23.74 -11.92
CA THR A 46 9.11 -24.20 -11.37
C THR A 46 9.30 -25.50 -10.58
N THR A 47 10.01 -26.46 -11.16
CA THR A 47 10.33 -27.74 -10.50
C THR A 47 11.15 -27.51 -9.23
N LEU A 48 12.13 -26.62 -9.28
CA LEU A 48 12.91 -26.21 -8.11
C LEU A 48 11.99 -25.62 -7.04
N LYS A 49 11.11 -24.68 -7.40
CA LYS A 49 10.22 -23.98 -6.46
C LYS A 49 9.21 -24.91 -5.76
N GLU A 50 8.76 -25.96 -6.45
CA GLU A 50 7.78 -26.92 -5.93
C GLU A 50 8.41 -28.07 -5.13
N HIS A 51 9.72 -28.28 -5.24
CA HIS A 51 10.38 -29.41 -4.60
C HIS A 51 10.25 -29.39 -3.06
N PRO A 52 9.94 -30.52 -2.40
CA PRO A 52 9.71 -30.59 -0.96
C PRO A 52 10.87 -30.08 -0.08
N GLU A 53 12.10 -30.06 -0.58
CA GLU A 53 13.30 -29.58 0.15
C GLU A 53 13.79 -28.20 -0.31
N ALA A 54 13.20 -27.65 -1.37
CA ALA A 54 13.59 -26.34 -1.90
C ALA A 54 13.30 -25.18 -0.96
N TRP A 55 12.61 -25.43 0.15
CA TRP A 55 12.43 -24.48 1.23
C TRP A 55 13.78 -23.98 1.79
N THR A 56 14.83 -24.80 1.76
CA THR A 56 16.20 -24.35 2.10
C THR A 56 16.75 -23.30 1.12
N ARG A 57 16.11 -23.14 -0.04
CA ARG A 57 16.54 -22.31 -1.18
C ARG A 57 15.49 -21.24 -1.59
N THR A 58 14.22 -21.32 -1.15
CA THR A 58 13.14 -20.37 -1.49
C THR A 58 12.27 -19.97 -0.28
N LEU A 59 12.49 -18.78 0.26
CA LEU A 59 11.90 -18.27 1.51
C LEU A 59 10.36 -18.12 1.52
N GLU A 60 9.76 -17.64 0.43
CA GLU A 60 8.32 -17.31 0.44
C GLU A 60 7.42 -18.55 0.58
N ASN A 61 7.72 -19.62 -0.16
CA ASN A 61 6.95 -20.87 -0.09
C ASN A 61 7.07 -21.51 1.29
N VAL A 62 8.24 -21.45 1.94
CA VAL A 62 8.43 -21.93 3.32
C VAL A 62 7.52 -21.20 4.27
N ILE A 63 7.53 -19.87 4.15
CA ILE A 63 6.77 -19.02 5.05
C ILE A 63 5.29 -19.29 4.83
N LYS A 64 4.79 -19.49 3.60
CA LYS A 64 3.36 -19.79 3.35
C LYS A 64 2.92 -21.23 3.67
N THR A 65 3.77 -22.24 3.55
CA THR A 65 3.30 -23.65 3.62
C THR A 65 3.82 -24.40 4.85
N ARG A 66 5.02 -24.09 5.35
CA ARG A 66 5.72 -24.95 6.32
C ARG A 66 6.21 -24.26 7.58
N CYS A 67 6.03 -22.94 7.73
CA CYS A 67 6.49 -22.20 8.92
C CYS A 67 5.95 -22.76 10.26
N ARG A 68 4.77 -23.41 10.29
CA ARG A 68 4.25 -24.07 11.51
C ARG A 68 5.04 -25.32 11.93
N VAL A 69 5.74 -25.96 10.99
CA VAL A 69 6.50 -27.20 11.18
C VAL A 69 7.98 -26.90 11.42
N LEU A 70 8.42 -25.67 11.15
CA LEU A 70 9.81 -25.27 11.39
C LEU A 70 10.10 -25.17 12.90
N PRO A 71 11.30 -25.61 13.34
CA PRO A 71 11.79 -25.32 14.68
C PRO A 71 11.82 -23.81 14.98
N ARG A 72 11.42 -23.41 16.20
CA ARG A 72 11.30 -21.98 16.58
C ARG A 72 12.59 -21.17 16.37
N ASN A 73 13.75 -21.78 16.61
CA ASN A 73 15.05 -21.14 16.37
C ASN A 73 15.28 -20.80 14.89
N GLN A 74 14.80 -21.64 13.97
CA GLN A 74 14.86 -21.35 12.54
C GLN A 74 13.89 -20.25 12.15
N CYS A 75 12.68 -20.23 12.71
CA CYS A 75 11.72 -19.13 12.50
C CYS A 75 12.30 -17.78 12.95
N GLU A 76 12.90 -17.72 14.14
CA GLU A 76 13.57 -16.52 14.63
C GLU A 76 14.79 -16.12 13.78
N GLY A 77 15.57 -17.10 13.30
CA GLY A 77 16.67 -16.85 12.37
C GLY A 77 16.21 -16.22 11.05
N ILE A 78 15.15 -16.77 10.44
CA ILE A 78 14.55 -16.24 9.20
C ILE A 78 14.00 -14.83 9.44
N LYS A 79 13.27 -14.63 10.53
CA LYS A 79 12.73 -13.32 10.93
C LYS A 79 13.84 -12.28 11.05
N LYS A 80 14.90 -12.55 11.81
CA LYS A 80 16.04 -11.64 11.98
C LYS A 80 16.75 -11.36 10.66
N TYR A 81 16.92 -12.38 9.82
CA TYR A 81 17.53 -12.23 8.51
C TYR A 81 16.72 -11.31 7.60
N ILE A 82 15.41 -11.54 7.47
CA ILE A 82 14.52 -10.72 6.63
C ILE A 82 14.48 -9.29 7.13
N VAL A 83 14.31 -9.06 8.44
CA VAL A 83 14.33 -7.71 9.03
C VAL A 83 15.67 -7.02 8.79
N GLY A 84 16.80 -7.70 9.04
CA GLY A 84 18.12 -7.15 8.82
C GLY A 84 18.40 -6.79 7.36
N ARG A 85 17.93 -7.62 6.42
CA ARG A 85 17.99 -7.33 4.98
C ARG A 85 17.14 -6.12 4.60
N ILE A 86 15.91 -6.04 5.10
CA ILE A 86 15.03 -4.87 4.87
C ILE A 86 15.72 -3.60 5.37
N ILE A 87 16.19 -3.58 6.62
CA ILE A 87 16.85 -2.40 7.20
C ILE A 87 18.08 -2.01 6.37
N LYS A 88 18.92 -2.97 6.00
CA LYS A 88 20.11 -2.70 5.19
C LYS A 88 19.78 -2.11 3.82
N THR A 89 18.79 -2.66 3.13
CA THR A 89 18.43 -2.23 1.77
C THR A 89 17.60 -0.93 1.77
N SER A 90 16.79 -0.67 2.81
CA SER A 90 15.93 0.51 2.87
C SER A 90 16.51 1.73 3.59
N SER A 91 17.65 1.58 4.27
CA SER A 91 18.33 2.73 4.91
C SER A 91 19.16 3.55 3.92
N ASP A 92 19.30 3.10 2.67
CA ASP A 92 20.02 3.79 1.60
C ASP A 92 19.08 4.12 0.42
N PRO A 93 18.82 5.41 0.10
CA PRO A 93 17.99 5.80 -1.02
C PRO A 93 18.40 5.19 -2.37
N GLU A 94 19.71 5.06 -2.64
CA GLU A 94 20.20 4.46 -3.88
C GLU A 94 19.95 2.95 -3.92
N GLY A 95 20.06 2.29 -2.76
CA GLY A 95 19.72 0.90 -2.57
C GLY A 95 18.24 0.62 -2.84
N ILE A 96 17.35 1.51 -2.38
CA ILE A 96 15.90 1.40 -2.63
C ILE A 96 15.60 1.41 -4.12
N GLU A 97 16.17 2.34 -4.89
CA GLU A 97 15.85 2.44 -6.32
C GLU A 97 16.42 1.26 -7.11
N ARG A 98 17.67 0.89 -6.82
CA ARG A 98 18.38 -0.21 -7.48
C ARG A 98 17.74 -1.58 -7.21
N GLU A 99 17.31 -1.82 -5.98
CA GLU A 99 16.77 -3.11 -5.53
C GLU A 99 15.26 -3.06 -5.26
N ARG A 100 14.53 -2.09 -5.84
CA ARG A 100 13.11 -1.82 -5.53
C ARG A 100 12.23 -3.06 -5.56
N VAL A 101 12.35 -3.87 -6.61
CA VAL A 101 11.58 -5.12 -6.76
C VAL A 101 11.93 -6.14 -5.67
N HIS A 102 13.21 -6.26 -5.33
CA HIS A 102 13.69 -7.14 -4.28
C HIS A 102 13.21 -6.68 -2.90
N LEU A 103 13.32 -5.39 -2.59
CA LEU A 103 12.84 -4.80 -1.34
C LEU A 103 11.33 -4.98 -1.18
N ASN A 104 10.54 -4.73 -2.23
CA ASN A 104 9.10 -4.99 -2.22
C ASN A 104 8.80 -6.47 -1.92
N LYS A 105 9.60 -7.39 -2.47
CA LYS A 105 9.44 -8.82 -2.18
C LYS A 105 9.78 -9.16 -0.74
N LEU A 106 10.84 -8.56 -0.17
CA LEU A 106 11.17 -8.72 1.24
C LEU A 106 10.06 -8.19 2.15
N ASN A 107 9.46 -7.04 1.84
CA ASN A 107 8.32 -6.49 2.58
C ASN A 107 7.13 -7.47 2.57
N MET A 108 6.78 -8.02 1.40
CA MET A 108 5.73 -9.04 1.29
C MET A 108 6.05 -10.28 2.13
N ILE A 109 7.30 -10.75 2.10
CA ILE A 109 7.75 -11.88 2.92
C ILE A 109 7.60 -11.56 4.41
N LEU A 110 7.99 -10.36 4.86
CA LEU A 110 7.80 -9.92 6.23
C LEU A 110 6.32 -9.92 6.61
N VAL A 111 5.42 -9.40 5.77
CA VAL A 111 3.98 -9.45 6.04
C VAL A 111 3.46 -10.90 6.18
N GLN A 112 3.96 -11.83 5.38
CA GLN A 112 3.62 -13.25 5.55
C GLN A 112 4.13 -13.85 6.87
N ILE A 113 5.27 -13.38 7.38
CA ILE A 113 5.77 -13.75 8.73
C ILE A 113 4.85 -13.14 9.80
N LEU A 114 4.49 -11.86 9.68
CA LEU A 114 3.63 -11.14 10.63
C LEU A 114 2.25 -11.78 10.76
N LYS A 115 1.63 -12.17 9.63
CA LYS A 115 0.36 -12.91 9.64
C LYS A 115 0.43 -14.20 10.48
N ARG A 116 1.62 -14.73 10.80
CA ARG A 116 1.80 -15.98 11.57
C ARG A 116 2.24 -15.73 12.99
N GLU A 117 3.23 -14.85 13.17
CA GLU A 117 3.91 -14.64 14.44
C GLU A 117 3.30 -13.49 15.24
N TRP A 118 2.75 -12.46 14.58
CA TRP A 118 2.13 -11.32 15.24
C TRP A 118 0.63 -11.60 15.50
N PRO A 119 0.09 -11.25 16.68
CA PRO A 119 0.79 -10.63 17.83
C PRO A 119 1.48 -11.61 18.78
N LYS A 120 1.06 -12.87 18.85
CA LYS A 120 1.40 -13.78 19.95
C LYS A 120 2.91 -13.98 20.21
N ASN A 121 3.70 -14.16 19.15
CA ASN A 121 5.13 -14.44 19.23
C ASN A 121 5.99 -13.22 18.85
N TRP A 122 5.35 -12.10 18.52
CA TRP A 122 6.03 -10.85 18.22
C TRP A 122 5.23 -9.63 18.73
N PRO A 123 4.95 -9.54 20.03
CA PRO A 123 4.04 -8.53 20.58
C PRO A 123 4.57 -7.10 20.45
N SER A 124 5.90 -6.91 20.40
CA SER A 124 6.52 -5.59 20.27
C SER A 124 6.58 -5.06 18.84
N PHE A 125 6.05 -5.78 17.84
CA PHE A 125 6.29 -5.46 16.43
C PHE A 125 5.93 -4.01 16.08
N ILE A 126 4.71 -3.54 16.39
CA ILE A 126 4.28 -2.17 16.04
C ILE A 126 5.14 -1.13 16.76
N SER A 127 5.42 -1.31 18.06
CA SER A 127 6.30 -0.38 18.79
C SER A 127 7.72 -0.35 18.20
N ASP A 128 8.25 -1.50 17.81
CA ASP A 128 9.59 -1.62 17.24
C ASP A 128 9.69 -0.93 15.88
N ILE A 129 8.71 -1.14 14.98
CA ILE A 129 8.73 -0.49 13.66
C ILE A 129 8.46 1.02 13.75
N VAL A 130 7.57 1.46 14.64
CA VAL A 130 7.33 2.89 14.86
C VAL A 130 8.58 3.53 15.46
N GLY A 131 9.28 2.86 16.38
CA GLY A 131 10.57 3.31 16.88
C GLY A 131 11.64 3.40 15.78
N ALA A 132 11.78 2.34 14.97
CA ALA A 132 12.74 2.28 13.88
C ALA A 132 12.51 3.35 12.80
N SER A 133 11.24 3.71 12.53
CA SER A 133 10.88 4.74 11.55
C SER A 133 11.48 6.12 11.87
N LYS A 134 11.81 6.38 13.14
CA LYS A 134 12.40 7.66 13.57
C LYS A 134 13.90 7.77 13.29
N THR A 135 14.54 6.67 12.86
CA THR A 135 16.00 6.65 12.68
C THR A 135 16.45 7.30 11.37
N ASN A 136 15.74 7.05 10.26
CA ASN A 136 15.95 7.72 8.99
C ASN A 136 14.68 7.68 8.12
N GLU A 137 14.51 8.67 7.24
CA GLU A 137 13.29 8.83 6.44
C GLU A 137 13.12 7.74 5.37
N SER A 138 14.19 7.21 4.80
CA SER A 138 14.12 6.12 3.79
C SER A 138 13.58 4.82 4.39
N LEU A 139 14.02 4.48 5.61
CA LEU A 139 13.49 3.38 6.38
C LEU A 139 12.04 3.65 6.80
N CYS A 140 11.72 4.88 7.22
CA CYS A 140 10.33 5.29 7.49
C CYS A 140 9.43 5.08 6.25
N GLN A 141 9.90 5.45 5.07
CA GLN A 141 9.16 5.28 3.82
C GLN A 141 8.86 3.80 3.57
N ASN A 142 9.85 2.93 3.75
CA ASN A 142 9.64 1.51 3.60
C ASN A 142 8.72 0.92 4.69
N ILE A 143 8.77 1.44 5.91
CA ILE A 143 7.86 1.05 7.01
C ILE A 143 6.41 1.41 6.67
N MET A 144 6.15 2.58 6.06
CA MET A 144 4.82 2.91 5.55
C MET A 144 4.32 1.88 4.53
N ILE A 145 5.19 1.45 3.60
CA ILE A 145 4.85 0.40 2.64
C ILE A 145 4.52 -0.93 3.34
N ILE A 146 5.31 -1.35 4.34
CA ILE A 146 5.05 -2.58 5.12
C ILE A 146 3.70 -2.49 5.84
N LEU A 147 3.41 -1.35 6.46
CA LEU A 147 2.14 -1.09 7.15
C LEU A 147 0.94 -1.13 6.20
N LYS A 148 1.09 -0.58 5.00
CA LYS A 148 0.08 -0.65 3.94
C LYS A 148 -0.21 -2.10 3.55
N LEU A 149 0.83 -2.87 3.25
CA LEU A 149 0.71 -4.28 2.87
C LEU A 149 0.09 -5.12 4.00
N LEU A 150 0.43 -4.83 5.26
CA LEU A 150 -0.17 -5.49 6.41
C LEU A 150 -1.66 -5.17 6.52
N SER A 151 -2.04 -3.91 6.33
CA SER A 151 -3.45 -3.49 6.28
C SER A 151 -4.21 -4.24 5.19
N GLU A 152 -3.70 -4.25 3.97
CA GLU A 152 -4.32 -4.94 2.83
C GLU A 152 -4.50 -6.45 3.11
N GLU A 153 -3.48 -7.12 3.65
CA GLU A 153 -3.55 -8.56 3.94
C GLU A 153 -4.50 -8.92 5.10
N VAL A 154 -4.72 -7.99 6.05
CA VAL A 154 -5.59 -8.21 7.22
C VAL A 154 -7.03 -7.79 6.95
N PHE A 155 -7.24 -6.66 6.26
CA PHE A 155 -8.57 -6.07 6.07
C PHE A 155 -9.17 -6.39 4.71
N ASP A 156 -8.40 -6.33 3.63
CA ASP A 156 -8.90 -6.44 2.26
C ASP A 156 -8.85 -7.90 1.76
N PHE A 157 -7.75 -8.62 2.04
CA PHE A 157 -7.47 -9.95 1.48
C PHE A 157 -7.49 -11.08 2.50
N SER A 158 -8.07 -10.88 3.69
CA SER A 158 -8.14 -11.93 4.72
C SER A 158 -9.11 -13.07 4.37
N SER A 159 -10.16 -12.78 3.58
CA SER A 159 -11.11 -13.79 3.13
C SER A 159 -10.44 -14.84 2.24
N GLY A 160 -10.64 -16.12 2.53
CA GLY A 160 -10.05 -17.24 1.79
C GLY A 160 -8.56 -17.51 2.06
N GLN A 161 -7.82 -16.59 2.69
CA GLN A 161 -6.39 -16.74 3.00
C GLN A 161 -6.11 -17.13 4.47
N MET A 162 -7.08 -16.91 5.36
CA MET A 162 -6.99 -17.31 6.76
C MET A 162 -8.36 -17.63 7.35
N THR A 163 -8.38 -18.34 8.48
CA THR A 163 -9.62 -18.63 9.23
C THR A 163 -10.25 -17.35 9.77
N GLN A 164 -11.58 -17.28 9.84
CA GLN A 164 -12.31 -16.13 10.36
C GLN A 164 -11.85 -15.69 11.76
N ALA A 165 -11.64 -16.62 12.69
CA ALA A 165 -11.16 -16.31 14.04
C ALA A 165 -9.79 -15.62 14.05
N LYS A 166 -8.89 -16.06 13.16
CA LYS A 166 -7.57 -15.45 12.98
C LYS A 166 -7.65 -14.07 12.35
N ALA A 167 -8.48 -13.90 11.32
CA ALA A 167 -8.71 -12.60 10.70
C ALA A 167 -9.24 -11.60 11.74
N LYS A 168 -10.26 -12.00 12.51
CA LYS A 168 -10.80 -11.19 13.60
C LYS A 168 -9.73 -10.81 14.62
N HIS A 169 -8.94 -11.78 15.09
CA HIS A 169 -7.88 -11.51 16.06
C HIS A 169 -6.83 -10.50 15.54
N LEU A 170 -6.39 -10.63 14.28
CA LEU A 170 -5.43 -9.70 13.67
C LEU A 170 -6.03 -8.30 13.50
N LYS A 171 -7.30 -8.21 13.07
CA LYS A 171 -8.04 -6.94 12.96
C LYS A 171 -8.13 -6.23 14.31
N ASP A 172 -8.64 -6.94 15.33
CA ASP A 172 -8.80 -6.40 16.68
C ASP A 172 -7.46 -5.92 17.26
N THR A 173 -6.38 -6.68 17.03
CA THR A 173 -5.02 -6.30 17.45
C THR A 173 -4.51 -5.07 16.71
N MET A 174 -4.68 -4.99 15.39
CA MET A 174 -4.24 -3.84 14.61
C MET A 174 -4.97 -2.57 15.04
N CYS A 175 -6.28 -2.66 15.30
CA CYS A 175 -7.08 -1.56 15.82
C CYS A 175 -6.59 -1.08 17.19
N ASN A 176 -6.26 -2.00 18.11
CA ASN A 176 -5.78 -1.66 19.45
C ASN A 176 -4.41 -0.94 19.42
N GLU A 177 -3.56 -1.27 18.46
CA GLU A 177 -2.22 -0.66 18.33
C GLU A 177 -2.19 0.52 17.34
N PHE A 178 -3.32 0.83 16.69
CA PHE A 178 -3.37 1.80 15.58
C PHE A 178 -2.99 3.22 15.98
N SER A 179 -3.21 3.62 17.24
CA SER A 179 -2.86 4.96 17.73
C SER A 179 -1.39 5.32 17.49
N HIS A 180 -0.47 4.37 17.69
CA HIS A 180 0.96 4.56 17.45
C HIS A 180 1.27 4.76 15.96
N ILE A 181 0.58 4.01 15.09
CA ILE A 181 0.71 4.11 13.65
C ILE A 181 0.18 5.46 13.17
N PHE A 182 -0.98 5.86 13.66
CA PHE A 182 -1.61 7.12 13.28
C PHE A 182 -0.79 8.33 13.71
N GLN A 183 -0.23 8.31 14.93
CA GLN A 183 0.70 9.35 15.39
C GLN A 183 1.93 9.47 14.48
N LEU A 184 2.47 8.35 14.00
CA LEU A 184 3.55 8.36 13.02
C LEU A 184 3.09 8.98 11.69
N CYS A 185 1.92 8.61 11.17
CA CYS A 185 1.36 9.21 9.95
C CYS A 185 1.17 10.71 10.10
N GLN A 186 0.60 11.17 11.22
CA GLN A 186 0.44 12.60 11.51
C GLN A 186 1.79 13.31 11.57
N PHE A 187 2.75 12.75 12.30
CA PHE A 187 4.09 13.32 12.40
C PHE A 187 4.74 13.49 11.02
N VAL A 188 4.69 12.46 10.17
CA VAL A 188 5.25 12.52 8.81
C VAL A 188 4.51 13.55 7.96
N MET A 189 3.17 13.52 7.95
CA MET A 189 2.36 14.45 7.19
C MET A 189 2.55 15.90 7.64
N GLU A 190 2.85 16.17 8.90
CA GLU A 190 3.04 17.52 9.43
C GLU A 190 4.48 18.02 9.23
N ASN A 191 5.48 17.16 9.40
CA ASN A 191 6.87 17.59 9.58
C ASN A 191 7.82 17.18 8.44
N SER A 192 7.55 16.11 7.69
CA SER A 192 8.48 15.66 6.66
C SER A 192 8.40 16.54 5.41
N GLN A 193 9.56 16.80 4.83
CA GLN A 193 9.71 17.46 3.52
C GLN A 193 10.04 16.47 2.41
N ASN A 194 10.22 15.19 2.75
CA ASN A 194 10.55 14.14 1.79
C ASN A 194 9.30 13.68 1.05
N ALA A 195 9.21 14.08 -0.21
CA ALA A 195 8.03 13.85 -1.03
C ALA A 195 7.69 12.36 -1.22
N LEU A 196 8.69 11.48 -1.32
CA LEU A 196 8.48 10.03 -1.48
C LEU A 196 7.90 9.41 -0.20
N LEU A 197 8.41 9.82 0.96
CA LEU A 197 7.89 9.41 2.27
C LEU A 197 6.46 9.92 2.48
N VAL A 198 6.20 11.20 2.19
CA VAL A 198 4.84 11.78 2.30
C VAL A 198 3.87 11.04 1.38
N HIS A 199 4.24 10.81 0.11
CA HIS A 199 3.41 10.05 -0.82
C HIS A 199 3.13 8.62 -0.32
N ALA A 200 4.15 7.91 0.16
CA ALA A 200 3.99 6.57 0.73
C ALA A 200 3.05 6.59 1.96
N THR A 201 3.11 7.64 2.77
CA THR A 201 2.23 7.83 3.93
C THR A 201 0.78 8.05 3.52
N LEU A 202 0.53 8.88 2.49
CA LEU A 202 -0.81 9.12 1.96
C LEU A 202 -1.42 7.85 1.32
N GLU A 203 -0.63 7.09 0.57
CA GLU A 203 -1.03 5.79 0.01
C GLU A 203 -1.36 4.76 1.11
N THR A 204 -0.62 4.82 2.22
CA THR A 204 -0.87 3.95 3.38
C THR A 204 -2.13 4.37 4.11
N LEU A 205 -2.31 5.68 4.34
CA LEU A 205 -3.52 6.25 4.92
C LEU A 205 -4.77 5.86 4.12
N LEU A 206 -4.71 5.89 2.79
CA LEU A 206 -5.82 5.47 1.93
C LEU A 206 -6.33 4.07 2.27
N ARG A 207 -5.44 3.12 2.60
CA ARG A 207 -5.83 1.76 3.03
C ARG A 207 -6.38 1.71 4.46
N PHE A 208 -5.92 2.60 5.32
CA PHE A 208 -6.41 2.70 6.69
C PHE A 208 -7.83 3.25 6.76
N LEU A 209 -8.18 4.22 5.91
CA LEU A 209 -9.52 4.83 5.89
C LEU A 209 -10.66 3.83 5.75
N ASN A 210 -10.40 2.66 5.17
CA ASN A 210 -11.38 1.59 5.00
C ASN A 210 -11.85 0.92 6.31
N TRP A 211 -11.11 1.05 7.41
CA TRP A 211 -11.38 0.26 8.62
C TRP A 211 -11.07 0.94 9.95
N ILE A 212 -10.37 2.06 9.96
CA ILE A 212 -10.01 2.74 11.22
C ILE A 212 -11.22 3.34 11.92
N PRO A 213 -11.19 3.49 13.26
CA PRO A 213 -12.22 4.23 13.98
C PRO A 213 -12.39 5.64 13.43
N LEU A 214 -13.65 6.08 13.34
CA LEU A 214 -14.01 7.36 12.72
C LEU A 214 -13.44 8.58 13.46
N ASP A 215 -13.16 8.46 14.75
CA ASP A 215 -12.60 9.54 15.56
C ASP A 215 -11.23 9.99 15.04
N TYR A 216 -10.42 9.07 14.49
CA TYR A 216 -9.15 9.42 13.84
C TYR A 216 -9.36 10.31 12.60
N ILE A 217 -10.49 10.17 11.92
CA ILE A 217 -10.82 10.91 10.71
C ILE A 217 -11.46 12.26 11.04
N PHE A 218 -12.49 12.24 11.89
CA PHE A 218 -13.37 13.39 12.11
C PHE A 218 -13.08 14.19 13.39
N GLU A 219 -12.38 13.62 14.38
CA GLU A 219 -12.01 14.32 15.62
C GLU A 219 -10.53 14.75 15.64
N THR A 220 -9.86 14.68 14.50
CA THR A 220 -8.47 15.13 14.33
C THR A 220 -8.36 16.21 13.23
N LYS A 221 -7.14 16.70 13.00
CA LYS A 221 -6.85 17.64 11.91
C LYS A 221 -6.75 16.98 10.53
N LEU A 222 -7.01 15.67 10.41
CA LEU A 222 -6.74 14.88 9.21
C LEU A 222 -7.34 15.49 7.94
N ILE A 223 -8.65 15.76 7.94
CA ILE A 223 -9.36 16.33 6.78
C ILE A 223 -8.72 17.66 6.35
N ARG A 224 -8.47 18.56 7.31
CA ARG A 224 -7.87 19.86 7.02
C ARG A 224 -6.44 19.71 6.48
N THR A 225 -5.66 18.78 7.03
CA THR A 225 -4.30 18.49 6.55
C THR A 225 -4.32 17.97 5.12
N LEU A 226 -5.22 17.05 4.78
CA LEU A 226 -5.39 16.54 3.41
C LEU A 226 -5.71 17.68 2.43
N ILE A 227 -6.75 18.46 2.75
CA ILE A 227 -7.23 19.53 1.86
C ILE A 227 -6.17 20.62 1.69
N TYR A 228 -5.66 21.21 2.77
CA TYR A 228 -4.84 22.41 2.66
C TYR A 228 -3.36 22.15 2.40
N LYS A 229 -2.83 20.99 2.80
CA LYS A 229 -1.40 20.69 2.62
C LYS A 229 -1.12 19.92 1.34
N PHE A 230 -2.03 19.06 0.89
CA PHE A 230 -1.72 18.07 -0.13
C PHE A 230 -2.59 18.15 -1.39
N LEU A 231 -3.84 18.60 -1.31
CA LEU A 231 -4.75 18.60 -2.47
C LEU A 231 -4.25 19.49 -3.62
N ASN A 232 -3.67 20.65 -3.32
CA ASN A 232 -3.18 21.58 -4.35
C ASN A 232 -1.76 21.25 -4.85
N VAL A 233 -1.12 20.24 -4.28
CA VAL A 233 0.24 19.85 -4.69
C VAL A 233 0.11 18.79 -5.79
N PRO A 234 0.57 19.04 -7.04
CA PRO A 234 0.35 18.12 -8.16
C PRO A 234 0.78 16.68 -7.91
N LEU A 235 1.87 16.49 -7.17
CA LEU A 235 2.39 15.17 -6.78
C LEU A 235 1.45 14.40 -5.84
N PHE A 236 0.65 15.09 -5.02
CA PHE A 236 -0.18 14.48 -3.98
C PHE A 236 -1.68 14.57 -4.25
N ARG A 237 -2.12 15.43 -5.19
CA ARG A 237 -3.55 15.70 -5.44
C ARG A 237 -4.38 14.44 -5.70
N ASN A 238 -3.84 13.47 -6.45
CA ASN A 238 -4.56 12.26 -6.81
C ASN A 238 -4.82 11.35 -5.61
N VAL A 239 -3.78 11.01 -4.83
CA VAL A 239 -3.94 10.18 -3.64
C VAL A 239 -4.75 10.90 -2.56
N THR A 240 -4.58 12.22 -2.43
CA THR A 240 -5.34 13.04 -1.49
C THR A 240 -6.82 13.02 -1.82
N LEU A 241 -7.19 13.21 -3.10
CA LEU A 241 -8.58 13.22 -3.51
C LEU A 241 -9.23 11.83 -3.34
N LYS A 242 -8.49 10.74 -3.59
CA LYS A 242 -8.96 9.39 -3.24
C LYS A 242 -9.24 9.25 -1.75
N CYS A 243 -8.36 9.74 -0.87
CA CYS A 243 -8.62 9.74 0.57
C CYS A 243 -9.89 10.53 0.92
N LEU A 244 -10.09 11.71 0.33
CA LEU A 244 -11.29 12.52 0.56
C LEU A 244 -12.55 11.81 0.05
N THR A 245 -12.46 11.06 -1.05
CA THR A 245 -13.56 10.21 -1.56
C THR A 245 -13.90 9.09 -0.58
N GLU A 246 -12.91 8.35 -0.05
CA GLU A 246 -13.18 7.30 0.95
C GLU A 246 -13.85 7.88 2.19
N ILE A 247 -13.38 9.04 2.67
CA ILE A 247 -14.02 9.75 3.80
C ILE A 247 -15.46 10.13 3.45
N SER A 248 -15.70 10.63 2.23
CA SER A 248 -17.03 11.03 1.76
C SER A 248 -18.01 9.86 1.57
N GLY A 249 -17.53 8.62 1.52
CA GLY A 249 -18.37 7.42 1.44
C GLY A 249 -18.86 6.94 2.80
N VAL A 250 -18.41 7.54 3.91
CA VAL A 250 -18.77 7.12 5.26
C VAL A 250 -20.16 7.62 5.63
N ASN A 251 -21.05 6.70 6.00
CA ASN A 251 -22.36 7.07 6.54
C ASN A 251 -22.32 7.19 8.07
N ALA A 252 -22.21 8.43 8.58
CA ALA A 252 -22.20 8.70 10.01
C ALA A 252 -22.81 10.08 10.34
N SER A 253 -24.13 10.12 10.57
CA SER A 253 -24.88 11.37 10.77
C SER A 253 -24.41 12.24 11.96
N HIS A 254 -23.73 11.65 12.94
CA HIS A 254 -23.14 12.38 14.06
C HIS A 254 -22.01 13.34 13.63
N TYR A 255 -21.48 13.16 12.42
CA TYR A 255 -20.40 13.95 11.83
C TYR A 255 -20.89 14.85 10.67
N ASP A 256 -22.20 15.12 10.55
CA ASP A 256 -22.78 15.94 9.46
C ASP A 256 -22.05 17.27 9.22
N GLU A 257 -21.69 18.01 10.27
CA GLU A 257 -20.93 19.27 10.14
C GLU A 257 -19.52 19.05 9.57
N MET A 258 -18.89 17.91 9.88
CA MET A 258 -17.58 17.58 9.33
C MET A 258 -17.67 17.22 7.85
N PHE A 259 -18.76 16.59 7.39
CA PHE A 259 -19.01 16.35 5.97
C PHE A 259 -19.25 17.65 5.21
N VAL A 260 -20.04 18.56 5.78
CA VAL A 260 -20.23 19.90 5.20
C VAL A 260 -18.90 20.65 5.10
N LEU A 261 -18.07 20.60 6.14
CA LEU A 261 -16.73 21.17 6.13
C LEU A 261 -15.83 20.53 5.06
N LEU A 262 -15.82 19.19 4.98
CA LEU A 262 -15.06 18.42 3.98
C LEU A 262 -15.40 18.90 2.57
N PHE A 263 -16.68 18.98 2.23
CA PHE A 263 -17.11 19.35 0.88
C PHE A 263 -16.83 20.82 0.57
N THR A 264 -17.25 21.74 1.45
CA THR A 264 -17.05 23.17 1.23
C THR A 264 -15.58 23.55 1.10
N GLN A 265 -14.71 22.98 1.96
CA GLN A 265 -13.28 23.24 1.90
C GLN A 265 -12.62 22.58 0.69
N THR A 266 -13.02 21.35 0.31
CA THR A 266 -12.51 20.70 -0.90
C THR A 266 -12.88 21.50 -2.14
N MET A 267 -14.15 21.90 -2.27
CA MET A 267 -14.63 22.73 -3.38
C MET A 267 -13.91 24.07 -3.48
N ALA A 268 -13.62 24.72 -2.34
CA ALA A 268 -12.85 25.96 -2.32
C ALA A 268 -11.38 25.78 -2.78
N GLN A 269 -10.81 24.57 -2.71
CA GLN A 269 -9.49 24.29 -3.28
C GLN A 269 -9.54 23.96 -4.78
N LEU A 270 -10.71 23.60 -5.32
CA LEU A 270 -10.88 23.25 -6.74
C LEU A 270 -10.87 24.47 -7.68
N ASP A 271 -10.80 25.70 -7.15
CA ASP A 271 -10.48 26.92 -7.91
C ASP A 271 -9.16 26.81 -8.71
N MET A 272 -8.34 25.79 -8.44
CA MET A 272 -7.20 25.43 -9.29
C MET A 272 -7.56 24.98 -10.71
N LEU A 273 -8.83 24.67 -11.00
CA LEU A 273 -9.35 24.48 -12.35
C LEU A 273 -10.00 25.80 -12.79
N PRO A 274 -9.35 26.61 -13.66
CA PRO A 274 -9.92 27.85 -14.14
C PRO A 274 -11.36 27.67 -14.64
N PRO A 275 -12.28 28.61 -14.36
CA PRO A 275 -13.67 28.52 -14.84
C PRO A 275 -13.83 28.44 -16.37
N ALA A 276 -12.78 28.81 -17.10
CA ALA A 276 -12.67 28.74 -18.55
C ALA A 276 -12.07 27.43 -19.07
N THR A 277 -11.63 26.52 -18.19
CA THR A 277 -11.05 25.24 -18.58
C THR A 277 -12.10 24.35 -19.22
N ILE A 278 -11.86 24.00 -20.48
CA ILE A 278 -12.63 22.99 -21.19
C ILE A 278 -12.09 21.63 -20.72
N ILE A 279 -12.81 20.98 -19.81
CA ILE A 279 -12.35 19.72 -19.18
C ILE A 279 -12.10 18.63 -20.23
N LYS A 280 -12.91 18.57 -21.29
CA LYS A 280 -12.72 17.69 -22.44
C LYS A 280 -11.35 17.83 -23.08
N ASP A 281 -10.94 19.06 -23.39
CA ASP A 281 -9.64 19.31 -24.03
C ASP A 281 -8.49 19.10 -23.03
N ALA A 282 -8.69 19.46 -21.77
CA ALA A 282 -7.72 19.20 -20.70
C ALA A 282 -7.50 17.71 -20.47
N TYR A 283 -8.53 16.88 -20.60
CA TYR A 283 -8.42 15.43 -20.52
C TYR A 283 -7.75 14.83 -21.76
N ALA A 284 -8.20 15.23 -22.96
CA ALA A 284 -7.68 14.71 -24.22
C ALA A 284 -6.19 15.03 -24.45
N ASN A 285 -5.74 16.20 -23.98
CA ASN A 285 -4.35 16.64 -24.11
C ASN A 285 -3.54 16.47 -22.82
N GLY A 286 -4.17 16.03 -21.73
CA GLY A 286 -3.56 15.88 -20.41
C GLY A 286 -2.63 14.69 -20.32
N GLN A 287 -1.73 14.71 -19.34
CA GLN A 287 -0.92 13.55 -19.01
C GLN A 287 -1.74 12.54 -18.19
N ASP A 288 -1.22 11.33 -18.03
CA ASP A 288 -1.87 10.24 -17.28
C ASP A 288 -2.34 10.69 -15.87
N ASP A 289 -1.55 11.52 -15.17
CA ASP A 289 -1.92 12.04 -13.86
C ASP A 289 -2.99 13.14 -13.87
N ASP A 290 -3.14 13.89 -14.98
CA ASP A 290 -4.24 14.85 -15.16
C ASP A 290 -5.56 14.11 -15.42
N GLN A 291 -5.52 13.08 -16.27
CA GLN A 291 -6.66 12.22 -16.57
C GLN A 291 -7.17 11.51 -15.32
N LYS A 292 -6.25 10.92 -14.54
CA LYS A 292 -6.57 10.35 -13.22
C LYS A 292 -7.16 11.38 -12.27
N PHE A 293 -6.69 12.63 -12.30
CA PHE A 293 -7.23 13.66 -11.42
C PHE A 293 -8.69 13.97 -11.76
N ILE A 294 -9.01 14.13 -13.05
CA ILE A 294 -10.38 14.34 -13.53
C ILE A 294 -11.28 13.17 -13.15
N GLN A 295 -10.81 11.93 -13.29
CA GLN A 295 -11.53 10.73 -12.86
C GLN A 295 -11.74 10.71 -11.33
N ASN A 296 -10.71 11.01 -10.54
CA ASN A 296 -10.82 11.03 -9.08
C ASN A 296 -11.78 12.15 -8.62
N LEU A 297 -11.83 13.27 -9.33
CA LEU A 297 -12.77 14.36 -9.07
C LEU A 297 -14.21 13.94 -9.32
N SER A 298 -14.50 13.25 -10.42
CA SER A 298 -15.86 12.73 -10.64
C SER A 298 -16.25 11.72 -9.58
N LEU A 299 -15.34 10.83 -9.18
CA LEU A 299 -15.58 9.87 -8.09
C LEU A 299 -15.88 10.57 -6.76
N PHE A 300 -15.09 11.59 -6.40
CA PHE A 300 -15.32 12.38 -5.19
C PHE A 300 -16.70 13.05 -5.21
N LEU A 301 -17.00 13.82 -6.26
CA LEU A 301 -18.24 14.58 -6.37
C LEU A 301 -19.47 13.66 -6.39
N CYS A 302 -19.42 12.57 -7.18
CA CYS A 302 -20.52 11.59 -7.23
C CYS A 302 -20.72 10.90 -5.88
N THR A 303 -19.65 10.49 -5.21
CA THR A 303 -19.73 9.81 -3.91
C THR A 303 -20.33 10.74 -2.87
N TYR A 304 -19.79 11.95 -2.74
CA TYR A 304 -20.27 12.92 -1.76
C TYR A 304 -21.73 13.33 -2.01
N LEU A 305 -22.08 13.71 -3.24
CA LEU A 305 -23.44 14.16 -3.54
C LEU A 305 -24.47 13.04 -3.36
N LYS A 306 -24.10 11.79 -3.64
CA LYS A 306 -24.98 10.63 -3.41
C LYS A 306 -25.24 10.39 -1.93
N GLU A 307 -24.22 10.42 -1.08
CA GLU A 307 -24.36 10.06 0.34
C GLU A 307 -24.79 11.27 1.20
N HIS A 308 -24.34 12.48 0.86
CA HIS A 308 -24.45 13.69 1.69
C HIS A 308 -25.05 14.91 0.97
N GLY A 309 -25.51 14.79 -0.27
CA GLY A 309 -26.06 15.92 -1.05
C GLY A 309 -27.19 16.67 -0.32
N ALA A 310 -28.06 15.94 0.37
CA ALA A 310 -29.16 16.52 1.15
C ALA A 310 -28.69 17.44 2.29
N LEU A 311 -27.45 17.29 2.80
CA LEU A 311 -26.89 18.18 3.82
C LEU A 311 -26.59 19.57 3.25
N ILE A 312 -26.21 19.62 1.98
CA ILE A 312 -25.87 20.85 1.26
C ILE A 312 -27.14 21.51 0.71
N GLU A 313 -28.07 20.74 0.12
CA GLU A 313 -29.32 21.25 -0.45
C GLU A 313 -30.19 22.01 0.56
N LYS A 314 -30.17 21.59 1.82
CA LYS A 314 -30.95 22.22 2.90
C LYS A 314 -30.38 23.57 3.37
N ARG A 315 -29.14 23.90 2.98
CA ARG A 315 -28.41 25.10 3.43
C ARG A 315 -28.34 26.11 2.31
N ALA A 316 -29.15 27.17 2.41
CA ALA A 316 -29.26 28.19 1.37
C ALA A 316 -27.91 28.89 1.06
N ASP A 317 -27.05 29.02 2.07
CA ASP A 317 -25.70 29.57 1.99
C ASP A 317 -24.72 28.68 1.21
N LEU A 318 -25.03 27.41 0.98
CA LEU A 318 -24.16 26.47 0.28
C LEU A 318 -24.62 26.15 -1.16
N LEU A 319 -25.72 26.75 -1.61
CA LEU A 319 -26.27 26.50 -2.95
C LEU A 319 -25.29 26.87 -4.06
N GLU A 320 -24.49 27.93 -3.91
CA GLU A 320 -23.47 28.30 -4.90
C GLU A 320 -22.41 27.20 -5.05
N VAL A 321 -21.95 26.64 -3.94
CA VAL A 321 -20.96 25.55 -3.92
C VAL A 321 -21.54 24.28 -4.55
N LEU A 322 -22.81 23.98 -4.26
CA LEU A 322 -23.53 22.87 -4.89
C LEU A 322 -23.62 23.04 -6.41
N HIS A 323 -24.02 24.23 -6.89
CA HIS A 323 -24.09 24.50 -8.33
C HIS A 323 -22.72 24.39 -9.00
N ALA A 324 -21.65 24.84 -8.35
CA ALA A 324 -20.29 24.67 -8.85
C ALA A 324 -19.91 23.18 -8.99
N ALA A 325 -20.21 22.36 -7.98
CA ALA A 325 -19.98 20.92 -8.03
C ALA A 325 -20.76 20.22 -9.16
N LEU A 326 -22.04 20.55 -9.33
CA LEU A 326 -22.88 20.02 -10.41
C LEU A 326 -22.36 20.45 -11.79
N ARG A 327 -21.87 21.69 -11.91
CA ARG A 327 -21.23 22.18 -13.14
C ARG A 327 -19.96 21.41 -13.46
N TYR A 328 -19.10 21.11 -12.48
CA TYR A 328 -17.94 20.25 -12.71
C TYR A 328 -18.35 18.87 -13.21
N LEU A 329 -19.37 18.24 -12.60
CA LEU A 329 -19.87 16.94 -13.08
C LEU A 329 -20.38 16.98 -14.52
N LEU A 330 -21.11 18.03 -14.90
CA LEU A 330 -21.55 18.23 -16.29
C LEU A 330 -20.35 18.32 -17.23
N LEU A 331 -19.38 19.17 -16.94
CA LEU A 331 -18.18 19.34 -17.77
C LEU A 331 -17.34 18.05 -17.86
N ILE A 332 -17.26 17.26 -16.79
CA ILE A 332 -16.55 15.98 -16.79
C ILE A 332 -17.32 14.94 -17.62
N SER A 333 -18.65 14.98 -17.66
CA SER A 333 -19.47 14.03 -18.44
C SER A 333 -19.34 14.19 -19.96
N GLU A 334 -18.79 15.30 -20.43
CA GLU A 334 -18.55 15.59 -21.86
C GLU A 334 -17.22 15.03 -22.40
N VAL A 335 -16.38 14.50 -21.51
CA VAL A 335 -15.05 13.95 -21.77
C VAL A 335 -15.10 12.63 -22.52
#